data_AF-X1GLS4-F1
#
_entry.id   AF-X1GLS4-F1
#
_cell.length_a   1.000
_cell.length_b   1.000
_cell.length_c   1.000
_cell.angle_alpha   90.00
_cell.angle_beta   90.00
_cell.angle_gamma   90.00
#
_symmetry.space_group_name_H-M   'P 1'
#
loop_
_entity.id
_entity.type
_entity.pdbx_description
1 polymer ?
#
loop_
_entity_poly.entity_id
_entity_poly.type
_entity_poly.pdbx_seq_one_letter_code
_entity_poly.pdbx_strand_id
1 'polypeptide(L)'
;MKLFNKLKLLYIPATYWNEPSSGFKLISKGKQLPQNTNFFLLWIPSNNSEKELTEHIKLIFPNIPIKKLLSCKINLAIPFSSSKKVFEVISHIGKIIPILPATKLLYQMEIIENPDRSRIHYSNSIKIWALLTKLVFELLNKGQFVPALEPTKEKLYNSQWRLILKSQYDNDRFKSILNHSSWPAFGQLISIFPLN
;
A
#
# COMPACT_ATOMS: atom_id res chain seq x y z
N MET A 1 -16.91 9.08 9.01
CA MET A 1 -16.65 8.95 7.56
C MET A 1 -16.92 7.50 7.19
N LYS A 2 -18.01 7.19 6.46
CA LYS A 2 -18.25 5.82 5.99
C LYS A 2 -17.08 5.48 5.08
N LEU A 3 -16.23 4.51 5.46
CA LEU A 3 -15.32 3.89 4.50
C LEU A 3 -16.21 3.23 3.45
N PHE A 4 -16.45 3.95 2.35
CA PHE A 4 -17.17 3.40 1.21
C PHE A 4 -16.52 2.08 0.84
N ASN A 5 -17.35 1.07 0.53
CA ASN A 5 -17.03 -0.32 0.18
C ASN A 5 -16.23 -0.39 -1.15
N LYS A 6 -15.13 0.36 -1.22
CA LYS A 6 -14.25 0.50 -2.37
C LYS A 6 -12.98 -0.27 -2.07
N LEU A 7 -12.47 -0.96 -3.06
CA LEU A 7 -11.17 -1.63 -3.01
C LEU A 7 -10.06 -0.64 -2.66
N LYS A 8 -9.29 -0.96 -1.64
CA LYS A 8 -8.13 -0.21 -1.14
C LYS A 8 -6.85 -0.95 -1.47
N LEU A 9 -5.77 -0.19 -1.55
CA LEU A 9 -4.42 -0.69 -1.74
C LEU A 9 -3.54 -0.09 -0.64
N LEU A 10 -2.82 -0.94 0.07
CA LEU A 10 -1.92 -0.55 1.16
C LEU A 10 -0.59 -1.26 1.00
N TYR A 11 0.51 -0.55 1.21
CA TYR A 11 1.82 -1.18 1.32
C TYR A 11 2.00 -1.78 2.72
N ILE A 12 2.43 -3.03 2.79
CA ILE A 12 2.68 -3.76 4.03
C ILE A 12 4.17 -4.15 4.05
N PRO A 13 4.98 -3.55 4.94
CA PRO A 13 6.36 -3.96 5.12
C PRO A 13 6.48 -5.25 5.93
N ALA A 14 7.58 -5.95 5.72
CA ALA A 14 7.99 -7.14 6.45
C ALA A 14 8.00 -6.92 7.96
N THR A 15 8.47 -5.76 8.39
CA THR A 15 8.49 -5.39 9.81
C THR A 15 7.11 -5.36 10.44
N TYR A 16 6.04 -5.16 9.67
CA TYR A 16 4.69 -5.11 10.20
C TYR A 16 4.01 -6.47 10.24
N TRP A 17 4.00 -7.22 9.14
CA TRP A 17 3.25 -8.48 9.13
C TRP A 17 3.94 -9.62 9.87
N ASN A 18 5.24 -9.50 10.17
CA ASN A 18 5.93 -10.43 11.06
C ASN A 18 5.69 -10.13 12.54
N GLU A 19 5.17 -8.96 12.90
CA GLU A 19 4.82 -8.64 14.28
C GLU A 19 3.65 -9.51 14.73
N PRO A 20 3.72 -10.16 15.91
CA PRO A 20 2.62 -11.01 16.40
C PRO A 20 1.29 -10.25 16.51
N SER A 21 1.35 -8.96 16.85
CA SER A 21 0.18 -8.06 16.97
C SER A 21 -0.56 -7.84 15.65
N SER A 22 0.13 -8.03 14.50
CA SER A 22 -0.47 -7.96 13.18
C SER A 22 -1.49 -9.06 12.92
N GLY A 23 -1.46 -10.14 13.71
CA GLY A 23 -2.38 -11.28 13.56
C GLY A 23 -2.30 -11.93 12.17
N PHE A 24 -1.19 -11.75 11.44
CA PHE A 24 -1.07 -12.19 10.05
C PHE A 24 -1.21 -13.71 9.92
N LYS A 25 -2.12 -14.15 9.06
CA LYS A 25 -2.33 -15.58 8.74
C LYS A 25 -2.63 -15.76 7.27
N LEU A 26 -1.89 -16.62 6.59
CA LEU A 26 -2.24 -17.04 5.23
C LEU A 26 -3.46 -17.96 5.27
N ILE A 27 -4.45 -17.66 4.44
CA ILE A 27 -5.66 -18.48 4.28
C ILE A 27 -5.35 -19.68 3.36
N SER A 28 -4.41 -19.50 2.43
CA SER A 28 -3.96 -20.53 1.50
C SER A 28 -3.13 -21.60 2.21
N LYS A 29 -3.70 -22.79 2.46
CA LYS A 29 -2.99 -23.92 3.08
C LYS A 29 -1.75 -24.31 2.26
N GLY A 30 -0.61 -24.51 2.95
CA GLY A 30 0.62 -25.06 2.37
C GLY A 30 1.54 -24.07 1.64
N LYS A 31 1.19 -22.78 1.58
CA LYS A 31 2.07 -21.74 1.03
C LYS A 31 2.69 -20.91 2.13
N GLN A 32 3.96 -20.56 1.98
CA GLN A 32 4.68 -19.68 2.90
C GLN A 32 5.11 -18.40 2.18
N LEU A 33 5.09 -17.29 2.90
CA LEU A 33 5.68 -16.03 2.45
C LEU A 33 7.06 -15.89 3.11
N PRO A 34 8.13 -15.60 2.37
CA PRO A 34 9.43 -15.34 2.98
C PRO A 34 9.34 -14.15 3.95
N GLN A 35 9.90 -14.29 5.16
CA GLN A 35 9.76 -13.29 6.23
C GLN A 35 10.25 -11.90 5.84
N ASN A 36 11.22 -11.76 4.95
CA ASN A 36 11.74 -10.48 4.48
C ASN A 36 10.92 -9.84 3.34
N THR A 37 9.74 -10.36 3.02
CA THR A 37 8.95 -9.90 1.87
C THR A 37 8.08 -8.70 2.25
N ASN A 38 8.26 -7.58 1.54
CA ASN A 38 7.26 -6.50 1.52
C ASN A 38 6.26 -6.75 0.39
N PHE A 39 5.02 -6.31 0.55
CA PHE A 39 4.00 -6.49 -0.46
C PHE A 39 2.93 -5.40 -0.42
N PHE A 40 2.10 -5.36 -1.46
CA PHE A 40 0.87 -4.59 -1.43
C PHE A 40 -0.31 -5.49 -1.04
N LEU A 41 -1.22 -4.95 -0.25
CA LEU A 41 -2.45 -5.59 0.17
C LEU A 41 -3.64 -4.92 -0.53
N LEU A 42 -4.39 -5.71 -1.29
CA LEU A 42 -5.73 -5.35 -1.75
C LEU A 42 -6.76 -5.81 -0.73
N TRP A 43 -7.59 -4.89 -0.26
CA TRP A 43 -8.60 -5.18 0.76
C TRP A 43 -9.79 -4.23 0.65
N ILE A 44 -10.88 -4.57 1.31
CA ILE A 44 -12.09 -3.73 1.36
C ILE A 44 -12.47 -3.55 2.84
N PRO A 45 -12.67 -2.31 3.34
CA PRO A 45 -12.87 -2.06 4.77
C PRO A 45 -14.07 -2.75 5.41
N SER A 46 -15.16 -2.90 4.69
CA SER A 46 -16.40 -3.51 5.20
C SER A 46 -16.54 -5.00 4.85
N ASN A 47 -15.54 -5.59 4.19
CA ASN A 47 -15.67 -6.95 3.65
C ASN A 47 -14.95 -7.98 4.51
N ASN A 48 -15.69 -9.04 4.88
CA ASN A 48 -15.20 -10.20 5.62
C ASN A 48 -15.15 -11.48 4.76
N SER A 49 -15.45 -11.39 3.46
CA SER A 49 -15.55 -12.51 2.53
C SER A 49 -14.48 -12.44 1.43
N GLU A 50 -13.67 -13.51 1.32
CA GLU A 50 -12.66 -13.63 0.26
C GLU A 50 -13.28 -13.66 -1.14
N LYS A 51 -14.49 -14.24 -1.28
CA LYS A 51 -15.20 -14.34 -2.56
C LYS A 51 -15.58 -12.95 -3.08
N GLU A 52 -16.21 -12.14 -2.24
CA GLU A 52 -16.60 -10.77 -2.56
C GLU A 52 -15.38 -9.89 -2.89
N LEU A 53 -14.27 -10.07 -2.16
CA LEU A 53 -13.03 -9.37 -2.43
C LEU A 53 -12.49 -9.73 -3.82
N THR A 54 -12.50 -11.03 -4.13
CA THR A 54 -12.03 -11.54 -5.43
C THR A 54 -12.86 -10.98 -6.59
N GLU A 55 -14.17 -10.89 -6.45
CA GLU A 55 -15.06 -10.31 -7.47
C GLU A 55 -14.81 -8.81 -7.66
N HIS A 56 -14.68 -8.05 -6.57
CA HIS A 56 -14.36 -6.62 -6.66
C HIS A 56 -13.01 -6.36 -7.33
N ILE A 57 -12.00 -7.19 -7.05
CA ILE A 57 -10.69 -7.06 -7.70
C ILE A 57 -10.81 -7.36 -9.20
N LYS A 58 -11.59 -8.37 -9.62
CA LYS A 58 -11.81 -8.65 -11.06
C LYS A 58 -12.47 -7.48 -11.78
N LEU A 59 -13.44 -6.85 -11.14
CA LEU A 59 -14.16 -5.70 -11.72
C LEU A 59 -13.24 -4.49 -11.90
N ILE A 60 -12.40 -4.18 -10.91
CA ILE A 60 -11.54 -2.99 -10.92
C ILE A 60 -10.25 -3.24 -11.70
N PHE A 61 -9.71 -4.46 -11.63
CA PHE A 61 -8.43 -4.84 -12.22
C PHE A 61 -8.54 -6.18 -12.96
N PRO A 62 -9.19 -6.22 -14.14
CA PRO A 62 -9.46 -7.45 -14.87
C PRO A 62 -8.18 -8.19 -15.30
N ASN A 63 -7.08 -7.45 -15.48
CA ASN A 63 -5.80 -7.99 -15.93
C ASN A 63 -4.97 -8.66 -14.83
N ILE A 64 -5.38 -8.55 -13.56
CA ILE A 64 -4.66 -9.20 -12.46
C ILE A 64 -5.00 -10.70 -12.44
N PRO A 65 -4.00 -11.60 -12.43
CA PRO A 65 -4.24 -13.04 -12.31
C PRO A 65 -4.60 -13.42 -10.86
N ILE A 66 -5.82 -13.08 -10.43
CA ILE A 66 -6.26 -13.16 -9.02
C ILE A 66 -6.18 -14.58 -8.44
N LYS A 67 -6.35 -15.62 -9.27
CA LYS A 67 -6.19 -17.03 -8.86
C LYS A 67 -4.78 -17.35 -8.36
N LYS A 68 -3.76 -16.59 -8.78
CA LYS A 68 -2.37 -16.75 -8.34
C LYS A 68 -2.06 -15.97 -7.05
N LEU A 69 -2.88 -14.98 -6.70
CA LEU A 69 -2.66 -14.15 -5.52
C LEU A 69 -2.98 -14.93 -4.24
N LEU A 70 -2.13 -14.75 -3.24
CA LEU A 70 -2.33 -15.32 -1.91
C LEU A 70 -3.35 -14.49 -1.14
N SER A 71 -4.13 -15.17 -0.30
CA SER A 71 -5.07 -14.54 0.61
C SER A 71 -4.54 -14.59 2.02
N CYS A 72 -4.67 -13.49 2.74
CA CYS A 72 -4.28 -13.41 4.14
C CYS A 72 -5.39 -12.77 4.99
N LYS A 73 -5.35 -13.06 6.28
CA LYS A 73 -5.94 -12.23 7.33
C LYS A 73 -4.84 -11.40 7.95
N ILE A 74 -5.12 -10.13 8.21
CA ILE A 74 -4.20 -9.22 8.87
C ILE A 74 -5.01 -8.18 9.65
N ASN A 75 -4.54 -7.86 10.85
CA ASN A 75 -5.09 -6.77 11.66
C ASN A 75 -4.66 -5.46 11.03
N LEU A 76 -5.62 -4.59 10.77
CA LEU A 76 -5.39 -3.22 10.33
C LEU A 76 -6.06 -2.31 11.34
N ALA A 77 -5.37 -1.28 11.76
CA ALA A 77 -6.04 -0.19 12.46
C ALA A 77 -6.97 0.54 11.50
N ILE A 78 -8.02 1.18 11.99
CA ILE A 78 -8.89 2.06 11.21
C ILE A 78 -9.34 3.17 12.16
N PRO A 79 -9.37 4.45 11.73
CA PRO A 79 -9.87 5.52 12.59
C PRO A 79 -11.34 5.30 12.92
N PHE A 80 -11.66 5.25 14.21
CA PHE A 80 -13.01 4.96 14.73
C PHE A 80 -14.01 6.11 14.46
N SER A 81 -13.52 7.35 14.37
CA SER A 81 -14.36 8.53 14.11
C SER A 81 -13.63 9.59 13.26
N SER A 82 -14.31 10.69 12.94
CA SER A 82 -13.73 11.86 12.25
C SER A 82 -12.55 12.49 13.01
N SER A 83 -12.43 12.23 14.32
CA SER A 83 -11.21 12.56 15.06
C SER A 83 -10.14 11.49 14.76
N LYS A 84 -9.08 11.87 14.04
CA LYS A 84 -7.93 11.02 13.66
C LYS A 84 -7.08 10.50 14.85
N LYS A 85 -7.61 10.53 16.08
CA LYS A 85 -6.87 10.24 17.32
C LYS A 85 -7.16 8.87 17.91
N VAL A 86 -8.30 8.26 17.57
CA VAL A 86 -8.71 6.95 18.10
C VAL A 86 -8.79 5.94 16.96
N PHE A 87 -8.15 4.79 17.15
CA PHE A 87 -8.06 3.73 16.16
C PHE A 87 -8.68 2.43 16.71
N GLU A 88 -9.43 1.77 15.86
CA GLU A 88 -9.93 0.42 16.10
C GLU A 88 -9.09 -0.57 15.30
N VAL A 89 -8.56 -1.60 15.95
CA VAL A 89 -7.76 -2.63 15.29
C VAL A 89 -8.68 -3.80 14.93
N ILE A 90 -8.85 -4.04 13.63
CA ILE A 90 -9.79 -5.04 13.13
C ILE A 90 -9.07 -5.97 12.15
N SER A 91 -9.32 -7.27 12.28
CA SER A 91 -8.83 -8.29 11.34
C SER A 91 -9.57 -8.19 10.00
N HIS A 92 -8.84 -7.93 8.92
CA HIS A 92 -9.37 -7.87 7.56
C HIS A 92 -8.83 -9.01 6.70
N ILE A 93 -9.64 -9.43 5.72
CA ILE A 93 -9.19 -10.29 4.64
C ILE A 93 -8.61 -9.42 3.52
N GLY A 94 -7.43 -9.81 3.03
CA GLY A 94 -6.81 -9.16 1.88
C GLY A 94 -6.14 -10.14 0.93
N LYS A 95 -5.90 -9.66 -0.29
CA LYS A 95 -5.14 -10.35 -1.34
C LYS A 95 -3.77 -9.70 -1.46
N ILE A 96 -2.73 -10.52 -1.37
CA ILE A 96 -1.34 -10.09 -1.47
C ILE A 96 -0.97 -9.93 -2.94
N ILE A 97 -0.48 -8.74 -3.31
CA ILE A 97 0.15 -8.46 -4.59
C ILE A 97 1.65 -8.21 -4.35
N PRO A 98 2.55 -8.97 -4.99
CA PRO A 98 3.99 -8.68 -4.92
C PRO A 98 4.31 -7.29 -5.50
N ILE A 99 5.35 -6.65 -4.98
CA ILE A 99 5.69 -5.25 -5.33
C ILE A 99 5.85 -5.06 -6.84
N LEU A 100 6.60 -5.95 -7.51
CA LEU A 100 6.93 -5.78 -8.94
C LEU A 100 5.69 -5.82 -9.87
N PRO A 101 4.78 -6.80 -9.76
CA PRO A 101 3.48 -6.74 -10.44
C PRO A 101 2.66 -5.50 -10.10
N ALA A 102 2.64 -5.08 -8.83
CA ALA A 102 1.89 -3.91 -8.39
C ALA A 102 2.42 -2.61 -9.00
N THR A 103 3.74 -2.40 -9.01
CA THR A 103 4.35 -1.19 -9.58
C THR A 103 4.10 -1.07 -11.07
N LYS A 104 4.18 -2.19 -11.82
CA LYS A 104 3.82 -2.22 -13.25
C LYS A 104 2.37 -1.78 -13.47
N LEU A 105 1.44 -2.36 -12.70
CA LEU A 105 0.03 -2.01 -12.76
C LEU A 105 -0.17 -0.50 -12.47
N LEU A 106 0.34 -0.04 -11.33
CA LEU A 106 0.19 1.34 -10.84
C LEU A 106 0.76 2.39 -11.80
N TYR A 107 1.89 2.07 -12.45
CA TYR A 107 2.49 2.94 -13.45
C TYR A 107 1.60 3.10 -14.68
N GLN A 108 1.03 1.99 -15.18
CA GLN A 108 0.16 1.96 -16.36
C GLN A 108 -1.24 2.55 -16.14
N MET A 109 -1.65 2.78 -14.89
CA MET A 109 -2.96 3.34 -14.58
C MET A 109 -3.10 4.79 -15.05
N GLU A 110 -4.10 5.08 -15.88
CA GLU A 110 -4.50 6.44 -16.20
C GLU A 110 -5.43 6.98 -15.10
N ILE A 111 -5.00 8.03 -14.40
CA ILE A 111 -5.80 8.73 -13.38
C ILE A 111 -6.39 9.96 -14.04
N ILE A 112 -7.39 9.75 -14.89
CA ILE A 112 -8.12 10.85 -15.55
C ILE A 112 -9.35 11.17 -14.71
N GLU A 113 -9.53 12.43 -14.33
CA GLU A 113 -10.81 12.92 -13.82
C GLU A 113 -11.78 13.02 -15.00
N ASN A 114 -12.59 11.98 -15.19
CA ASN A 114 -13.55 11.94 -16.27
C ASN A 114 -14.97 12.03 -15.67
N PRO A 115 -15.85 12.93 -16.17
CA PRO A 115 -17.23 13.03 -15.70
C PRO A 115 -18.08 11.80 -16.06
N ASP A 116 -17.58 10.90 -16.92
CA ASP A 116 -18.31 9.73 -17.37
C ASP A 116 -18.39 8.63 -16.28
N ARG A 117 -19.62 8.34 -15.83
CA ARG A 117 -19.92 7.35 -14.78
C ARG A 117 -19.68 5.91 -15.20
N SER A 118 -19.48 5.67 -16.50
CA SER A 118 -19.21 4.35 -17.08
C SER A 118 -17.81 3.82 -16.77
N ARG A 119 -16.88 4.67 -16.32
CA ARG A 119 -15.48 4.29 -16.04
C ARG A 119 -15.26 3.88 -14.59
N ILE A 120 -14.28 2.98 -14.39
CA ILE A 120 -13.89 2.44 -13.08
C ILE A 120 -13.38 3.57 -12.18
N HIS A 121 -14.09 3.86 -11.09
CA HIS A 121 -13.67 4.84 -10.10
C HIS A 121 -12.75 4.23 -9.04
N TYR A 122 -11.44 4.44 -9.19
CA TYR A 122 -10.45 4.02 -8.21
C TYR A 122 -10.58 4.75 -6.86
N SER A 123 -10.26 4.04 -5.78
CA SER A 123 -10.18 4.64 -4.44
C SER A 123 -8.97 5.57 -4.31
N ASN A 124 -9.05 6.54 -3.40
CA ASN A 124 -7.94 7.47 -3.17
C ASN A 124 -6.62 6.75 -2.87
N SER A 125 -6.64 5.67 -2.07
CA SER A 125 -5.43 4.88 -1.79
C SER A 125 -4.76 4.34 -3.04
N ILE A 126 -5.54 3.81 -3.99
CA ILE A 126 -5.00 3.33 -5.27
C ILE A 126 -4.43 4.50 -6.09
N LYS A 127 -5.16 5.62 -6.17
CA LYS A 127 -4.71 6.82 -6.89
C LYS A 127 -3.38 7.35 -6.33
N ILE A 128 -3.24 7.43 -5.01
CA ILE A 128 -2.03 7.89 -4.33
C ILE A 128 -0.86 6.99 -4.65
N TRP A 129 -1.01 5.67 -4.48
CA TRP A 129 0.06 4.71 -4.82
C TRP A 129 0.44 4.76 -6.29
N ALA A 130 -0.51 5.00 -7.18
CA ALA A 130 -0.24 5.18 -8.61
C ALA A 130 0.52 6.50 -8.90
N LEU A 131 0.16 7.61 -8.27
CA LEU A 131 0.89 8.88 -8.38
C LEU A 131 2.30 8.78 -7.79
N LEU A 132 2.45 8.18 -6.62
CA LEU A 132 3.76 7.91 -6.01
C LEU A 132 4.63 7.04 -6.90
N THR A 133 4.06 5.96 -7.45
CA THR A 133 4.80 5.07 -8.35
C THR A 133 5.30 5.85 -9.57
N LYS A 134 4.44 6.65 -10.21
CA LYS A 134 4.84 7.50 -11.35
C LYS A 134 5.93 8.51 -10.97
N LEU A 135 5.78 9.18 -9.82
CA LEU A 135 6.80 10.11 -9.33
C LEU A 135 8.14 9.39 -9.10
N VAL A 136 8.13 8.23 -8.45
CA VAL A 136 9.34 7.41 -8.24
C VAL A 136 10.03 7.09 -9.57
N PHE A 137 9.29 6.59 -10.56
CA PHE A 137 9.87 6.30 -11.89
C PHE A 137 10.41 7.56 -12.59
N GLU A 138 9.73 8.70 -12.47
CA GLU A 138 10.20 9.98 -13.01
C GLU A 138 11.52 10.42 -12.36
N LEU A 139 11.62 10.35 -11.02
CA LEU A 139 12.84 10.68 -10.27
C LEU A 139 13.99 9.73 -10.64
N LEU A 140 13.71 8.44 -10.79
CA LEU A 140 14.69 7.44 -11.24
C LEU A 140 15.19 7.76 -12.65
N ASN A 141 14.31 8.07 -13.59
CA ASN A 141 14.67 8.43 -14.96
C ASN A 141 15.50 9.72 -15.04
N LYS A 142 15.30 10.65 -14.09
CA LYS A 142 16.11 11.87 -13.94
C LYS A 142 17.45 11.63 -13.24
N GLY A 143 17.76 10.41 -12.82
CA GLY A 143 18.97 10.11 -12.03
C GLY A 143 18.97 10.76 -10.65
N GLN A 144 17.80 11.02 -10.07
CA GLN A 144 17.65 11.66 -8.77
C GLN A 144 17.62 10.64 -7.64
N PHE A 145 18.73 9.91 -7.49
CA PHE A 145 18.93 8.95 -6.43
C PHE A 145 20.40 8.89 -6.02
N VAL A 146 20.66 8.45 -4.79
CA VAL A 146 22.02 8.23 -4.27
C VAL A 146 22.12 6.89 -3.56
N PRO A 147 23.28 6.22 -3.63
CA PRO A 147 23.54 5.07 -2.80
C PRO A 147 23.68 5.56 -1.34
N ALA A 148 23.07 4.84 -0.41
CA ALA A 148 23.19 5.08 1.02
C ALA A 148 23.56 3.79 1.73
N LEU A 149 24.44 3.92 2.71
CA LEU A 149 24.80 2.85 3.64
C LEU A 149 24.19 3.19 5.00
N GLU A 150 23.31 2.31 5.49
CA GLU A 150 22.74 2.44 6.82
C GLU A 150 23.38 1.41 7.76
N PRO A 151 24.04 1.85 8.85
CA PRO A 151 24.59 0.92 9.81
C PRO A 151 23.46 0.16 10.48
N THR A 152 23.50 -1.17 10.41
CA THR A 152 22.53 -2.05 11.07
C THR A 152 23.08 -2.58 12.39
N LYS A 153 24.37 -2.93 12.41
CA LYS A 153 25.16 -3.33 13.59
C LYS A 153 26.61 -2.90 13.37
N GLU A 154 27.47 -3.05 14.38
CA GLU A 154 28.91 -2.86 14.20
C GLU A 154 29.41 -3.66 12.98
N LYS A 155 30.01 -2.96 12.02
CA LYS A 155 30.56 -3.51 10.76
C LYS A 155 29.55 -4.17 9.81
N LEU A 156 28.24 -4.03 10.04
CA LEU A 156 27.19 -4.48 9.11
C LEU A 156 26.41 -3.27 8.58
N TYR A 157 26.40 -3.13 7.27
CA TYR A 157 25.74 -2.04 6.57
C TYR A 157 24.68 -2.57 5.61
N ASN A 158 23.51 -1.96 5.63
CA ASN A 158 22.50 -2.17 4.59
C ASN A 158 22.73 -1.14 3.49
N SER A 159 23.01 -1.62 2.27
CA SER A 159 23.12 -0.77 1.09
C SER A 159 21.76 -0.58 0.45
N GLN A 160 21.32 0.67 0.29
CA GLN A 160 20.08 0.97 -0.42
C GLN A 160 20.16 2.23 -1.26
N TRP A 161 19.38 2.27 -2.33
CA TRP A 161 19.20 3.47 -3.12
C TRP A 161 18.14 4.36 -2.46
N ARG A 162 18.50 5.61 -2.17
CA ARG A 162 17.56 6.63 -1.70
C ARG A 162 17.22 7.57 -2.83
N LEU A 163 15.94 7.82 -3.04
CA LEU A 163 15.47 8.86 -3.95
C LEU A 163 15.73 10.23 -3.32
N ILE A 164 16.06 11.22 -4.15
CA ILE A 164 16.27 12.60 -3.72
C ILE A 164 15.28 13.50 -4.44
N LEU A 165 14.62 14.36 -3.67
CA LEU A 165 13.82 15.46 -4.20
C LEU A 165 14.72 16.69 -4.33
N LYS A 166 15.48 16.76 -5.44
CA LYS A 166 16.51 17.82 -5.63
C LYS A 166 15.90 19.21 -5.82
N SER A 167 14.72 19.29 -6.45
CA SER A 167 14.05 20.57 -6.72
C SER A 167 12.94 20.86 -5.70
N GLN A 168 12.67 22.14 -5.46
CA GLN A 168 11.52 22.54 -4.65
C GLN A 168 10.21 22.06 -5.27
N TYR A 169 10.13 22.07 -6.61
CA TYR A 169 8.98 21.56 -7.36
C TYR A 169 8.69 20.07 -7.08
N ASP A 170 9.71 19.22 -7.07
CA ASP A 170 9.53 17.78 -6.78
C ASP A 170 9.13 17.57 -5.30
N ASN A 171 9.65 18.39 -4.38
CA ASN A 171 9.22 18.41 -2.99
C ASN A 171 7.75 18.80 -2.83
N ASP A 172 7.31 19.85 -3.51
CA ASP A 172 5.93 20.33 -3.43
C ASP A 172 4.95 19.32 -4.03
N ARG A 173 5.32 18.67 -5.14
CA ARG A 173 4.55 17.55 -5.71
C ARG A 173 4.43 16.39 -4.74
N PHE A 174 5.54 15.95 -4.16
CA PHE A 174 5.53 14.87 -3.17
C PHE A 174 4.63 15.21 -1.98
N LYS A 175 4.80 16.39 -1.39
CA LYS A 175 3.95 16.88 -0.28
C LYS A 175 2.49 16.97 -0.68
N SER A 176 2.17 17.44 -1.89
CA SER A 176 0.79 17.51 -2.39
C SER A 176 0.16 16.11 -2.48
N ILE A 177 0.88 15.11 -2.99
CA ILE A 177 0.41 13.72 -3.04
C ILE A 177 0.14 13.19 -1.62
N LEU A 178 1.03 13.48 -0.66
CA LEU A 178 0.86 13.05 0.73
C LEU A 178 -0.30 13.77 1.43
N ASN A 179 -0.49 15.07 1.19
CA ASN A 179 -1.54 15.85 1.83
C ASN A 179 -2.94 15.43 1.38
N HIS A 180 -3.09 15.04 0.11
CA HIS A 180 -4.33 14.48 -0.42
C HIS A 180 -4.51 13.00 -0.09
N SER A 181 -3.63 12.44 0.74
CA SER A 181 -3.67 11.04 1.03
C SER A 181 -4.79 10.65 1.97
N SER A 182 -5.53 9.60 1.60
CA SER A 182 -6.49 8.98 2.52
C SER A 182 -5.75 8.10 3.50
N TRP A 183 -6.19 8.08 4.76
CA TRP A 183 -5.62 7.23 5.82
C TRP A 183 -5.37 5.75 5.39
N PRO A 184 -6.26 5.06 4.64
CA PRO A 184 -6.01 3.69 4.19
C PRO A 184 -4.85 3.51 3.21
N ALA A 185 -4.35 4.59 2.60
CA ALA A 185 -3.22 4.55 1.67
C ALA A 185 -1.89 4.40 2.40
N PHE A 186 -1.80 5.05 3.56
CA PHE A 186 -0.59 5.10 4.40
C PHE A 186 -0.74 4.35 5.70
N GLY A 187 -1.91 3.72 5.93
CA GLY A 187 -2.39 3.11 7.16
C GLY A 187 -1.25 3.04 8.13
N GLN A 188 -1.12 4.08 8.97
CA GLN A 188 0.06 4.27 9.80
C GLN A 188 0.36 2.91 10.39
N LEU A 189 1.51 2.38 10.02
CA LEU A 189 2.09 1.22 10.68
C LEU A 189 2.16 1.67 12.13
N ILE A 190 1.14 1.28 12.90
CA ILE A 190 1.03 1.63 14.30
C ILE A 190 2.35 1.18 14.91
N SER A 191 3.04 2.14 15.53
CA SER A 191 4.42 2.13 16.05
C SER A 191 5.55 2.49 15.06
N ILE A 192 5.60 3.74 14.63
CA ILE A 192 6.67 4.61 15.19
C ILE A 192 5.96 5.43 16.26
N PHE A 193 5.96 4.93 17.50
CA PHE A 193 5.60 5.78 18.63
C PHE A 193 6.56 6.98 18.63
N PRO A 194 6.12 8.17 19.10
CA PRO A 194 7.03 9.27 19.32
C PRO A 194 8.04 8.78 20.36
N LEU A 195 9.30 8.66 19.97
CA LEU A 195 10.36 8.72 20.97
C LEU A 195 10.26 10.13 21.55
N ASN A 196 9.92 10.19 22.84
CA ASN A 196 10.08 11.38 23.67
C ASN A 196 11.48 11.98 23.47
#